data_AF-A0A1R4KJ35-F1
#
_entry.id   AF-A0A1R4KJ35-F1
#
_cell.length_a   1.000
_cell.length_b   1.000
_cell.length_c   1.000
_cell.angle_alpha   90.00
_cell.angle_beta   90.00
_cell.angle_gamma   90.00
#
_symmetry.space_group_name_H-M   'P 1'
#
loop_
_entity.id
_entity.type
_entity.pdbx_description
1 polymer ?
#
loop_
_entity_poly.entity_id
_entity_poly.type
_entity_poly.pdbx_seq_one_letter_code
_entity_poly.pdbx_strand_id
1 'polypeptide(L)'
;MSELNAQQVVDYLQHHPDFLIQHPELLAQLELQQQAQGATSLVHIQQRQLREHNTLLKNQIASMNKYAAQNEQVYRLFSLCHQQLCSNNDFDALASNLQDIICSNPAISDCRLVKYDTKYAQLVEHRLSNSGHYLGRINQQERDLLFSDTAQSTAIYLIGDINKPIAILAFASNNANHFEPAQDTLFVLDFVVALQSWLLELA
;
A
#
# COMPACT_ATOMS: atom_id res chain seq x y z
N MET A 1 62.39 -1.42 26.87
CA MET A 1 61.66 -2.09 25.79
C MET A 1 62.26 -1.59 24.49
N SER A 2 62.74 -2.49 23.64
CA SER A 2 63.49 -2.13 22.43
C SER A 2 62.62 -1.32 21.48
N GLU A 3 63.06 -0.12 21.11
CA GLU A 3 62.39 0.72 20.11
C GLU A 3 62.44 0.01 18.75
N LEU A 4 61.28 -0.28 18.18
CA LEU A 4 61.17 -0.81 16.82
C LEU A 4 61.49 0.30 15.82
N ASN A 5 62.40 0.01 14.88
CA ASN A 5 62.74 0.95 13.82
C ASN A 5 61.69 0.91 12.69
N ALA A 6 61.49 2.01 11.98
CA ALA A 6 60.45 2.13 10.94
C ALA A 6 60.57 1.06 9.84
N GLN A 7 61.80 0.67 9.46
CA GLN A 7 62.04 -0.40 8.50
C GLN A 7 61.51 -1.75 8.98
N GLN A 8 61.61 -2.05 10.27
CA GLN A 8 61.13 -3.32 10.83
C GLN A 8 59.60 -3.40 10.82
N VAL A 9 58.92 -2.26 10.99
CA VAL A 9 57.45 -2.16 10.88
C VAL A 9 57.00 -2.34 9.43
N VAL A 10 57.73 -1.75 8.47
CA VAL A 10 57.45 -1.90 7.04
C VAL A 10 57.63 -3.35 6.60
N ASP A 11 58.75 -3.99 6.96
CA ASP A 11 59.01 -5.39 6.63
C ASP A 11 57.94 -6.31 7.24
N TYR A 12 57.49 -6.03 8.46
CA TYR A 12 56.44 -6.80 9.13
C TYR A 12 55.09 -6.71 8.40
N LEU A 13 54.66 -5.52 7.98
CA LEU A 13 53.40 -5.32 7.26
C LEU A 13 53.44 -5.92 5.85
N GLN A 14 54.59 -5.94 5.19
CA GLN A 14 54.76 -6.59 3.89
C GLN A 14 54.66 -8.11 3.96
N HIS A 15 55.18 -8.72 5.03
CA HIS A 15 55.09 -10.17 5.25
C HIS A 15 53.73 -10.61 5.80
N HIS A 16 52.91 -9.68 6.31
CA HIS A 16 51.56 -9.94 6.84
C HIS A 16 50.52 -8.97 6.27
N PRO A 17 50.14 -9.11 4.98
CA PRO A 17 49.21 -8.19 4.33
C PRO A 17 47.79 -8.19 4.93
N ASP A 18 47.37 -9.31 5.52
CA ASP A 18 46.06 -9.44 6.17
C ASP A 18 45.98 -8.77 7.55
N PHE A 19 47.12 -8.35 8.11
CA PHE A 19 47.20 -7.78 9.46
C PHE A 19 46.31 -6.54 9.62
N LEU A 20 46.26 -5.69 8.61
CA LEU A 20 45.41 -4.48 8.61
C LEU A 20 43.92 -4.79 8.40
N ILE A 21 43.61 -5.93 7.79
CA ILE A 21 42.22 -6.41 7.64
C ILE A 21 41.73 -7.02 8.95
N GLN A 22 42.61 -7.70 9.69
CA GLN A 22 42.33 -8.30 11.00
C GLN A 22 42.29 -7.28 12.14
N HIS A 23 42.90 -6.12 11.96
CA HIS A 23 42.93 -5.01 12.92
C HIS A 23 42.40 -3.69 12.32
N PRO A 24 41.11 -3.63 11.96
CA PRO A 24 40.50 -2.45 11.33
C PRO A 24 40.55 -1.19 12.22
N GLU A 25 40.64 -1.36 13.54
CA GLU A 25 40.81 -0.28 14.51
C GLU A 25 42.13 0.50 14.34
N LEU A 26 43.22 -0.19 13.96
CA LEU A 26 44.52 0.43 13.69
C LEU A 26 44.49 1.19 12.36
N LEU A 27 43.81 0.64 11.35
CA LEU A 27 43.61 1.30 10.06
C LEU A 27 42.80 2.59 10.24
N ALA A 28 41.70 2.53 11.00
CA ALA A 28 40.86 3.69 11.30
C ALA A 28 41.64 4.79 12.05
N GLN A 29 42.54 4.42 12.98
CA GLN A 29 43.39 5.38 13.70
C GLN A 29 44.48 6.00 12.82
N LEU A 30 45.09 5.23 11.92
CA LEU A 30 46.08 5.72 10.94
C LEU A 30 45.43 6.66 9.92
N GLU A 31 44.24 6.31 9.40
CA GLU A 31 43.46 7.19 8.54
C GLU A 31 43.08 8.48 9.26
N LEU A 32 42.61 8.42 10.52
CA LEU A 32 42.30 9.61 11.32
C LEU A 32 43.50 10.55 11.52
N GLN A 33 44.71 10.00 11.70
CA GLN A 33 45.94 10.79 11.84
C GLN A 33 46.38 11.44 10.52
N GLN A 34 46.19 10.78 9.37
CA GLN A 34 46.36 11.43 8.05
C GLN A 34 45.25 12.46 7.77
N GLN A 35 44.02 12.21 8.22
CA GLN A 35 42.88 13.11 8.09
C GLN A 35 43.04 14.41 8.90
N ALA A 36 43.76 14.38 10.02
CA ALA A 36 44.01 15.56 10.85
C ALA A 36 44.84 16.65 10.13
N GLN A 37 45.56 16.30 9.06
CA GLN A 37 46.23 17.26 8.17
C GLN A 37 45.29 17.83 7.08
N GLY A 38 44.03 17.36 7.01
CA GLY A 38 43.03 17.76 6.02
C GLY A 38 41.68 18.09 6.64
N ALA A 39 41.55 19.30 7.21
CA ALA A 39 40.29 19.86 7.74
C ALA A 39 39.10 19.87 6.74
N THR A 40 39.36 19.59 5.46
CA THR A 40 38.36 19.42 4.41
C THR A 40 37.60 18.09 4.48
N SER A 41 38.17 17.03 5.07
CA SER A 41 37.61 15.67 4.99
C SER A 41 36.33 15.47 5.83
N LEU A 42 36.29 15.98 7.08
CA LEU A 42 35.09 15.87 7.93
C LEU A 42 33.90 16.68 7.39
N VAL A 43 34.17 17.86 6.81
CA VAL A 43 33.14 18.68 6.17
C VAL A 43 32.57 17.96 4.94
N HIS A 44 33.40 17.29 4.14
CA HIS A 44 32.93 16.49 3.01
C HIS A 44 32.09 15.28 3.44
N ILE A 45 32.44 14.59 4.53
CA ILE A 45 31.64 13.48 5.08
C ILE A 45 30.29 13.99 5.59
N GLN A 46 30.27 15.09 6.37
CA GLN A 46 29.02 15.69 6.82
C GLN A 46 28.15 16.19 5.66
N GLN A 47 28.76 16.80 4.64
CA GLN A 47 28.06 17.24 3.43
C GLN A 47 27.45 16.05 2.68
N ARG A 48 28.15 14.92 2.60
CA ARG A 48 27.64 13.68 2.00
C ARG A 48 26.45 13.14 2.78
N GLN A 49 26.56 13.02 4.10
CA GLN A 49 25.47 12.55 4.96
C GLN A 49 24.23 13.46 4.86
N LEU A 50 24.43 14.78 4.85
CA LEU A 50 23.34 15.75 4.66
C LEU A 50 22.67 15.61 3.30
N ARG A 51 23.43 15.35 2.21
CA ARG A 51 22.88 15.10 0.87
C ARG A 51 22.10 13.80 0.80
N GLU A 52 22.60 12.73 1.42
CA GLU A 52 21.91 11.44 1.52
C GLU A 52 20.60 11.59 2.29
N HIS A 53 20.63 12.25 3.45
CA HIS A 53 19.44 12.54 4.25
C HIS A 53 18.43 13.43 3.49
N ASN A 54 18.90 14.49 2.81
CA ASN A 54 18.03 15.35 2.01
C ASN A 54 17.37 14.59 0.87
N THR A 55 18.10 13.68 0.21
CA THR A 55 17.55 12.79 -0.83
C THR A 55 16.47 11.87 -0.25
N LEU A 56 16.73 11.28 0.92
CA LEU A 56 15.76 10.42 1.62
C LEU A 56 14.48 11.19 1.97
N LEU A 57 14.60 12.39 2.55
CA LEU A 57 13.46 13.24 2.88
C LEU A 57 12.68 13.65 1.62
N LYS A 58 13.36 13.99 0.53
CA LYS A 58 12.70 14.29 -0.76
C LYS A 58 11.90 13.11 -1.28
N ASN A 59 12.44 11.89 -1.18
CA ASN A 59 11.73 10.67 -1.58
C ASN A 59 10.51 10.39 -0.67
N GLN A 60 10.62 10.65 0.63
CA GLN A 60 9.49 10.55 1.55
C GLN A 60 8.38 11.56 1.22
N ILE A 61 8.73 12.82 0.99
CA ILE A 61 7.77 13.87 0.59
C ILE A 61 7.08 13.49 -0.73
N ALA A 62 7.84 13.03 -1.73
CA ALA A 62 7.27 12.59 -3.00
C ALA A 62 6.28 11.42 -2.80
N SER A 63 6.59 10.50 -1.90
CA SER A 63 5.70 9.39 -1.55
C SER A 63 4.43 9.87 -0.84
N MET A 64 4.55 10.80 0.11
CA MET A 64 3.39 11.40 0.78
C MET A 64 2.47 12.15 -0.20
N ASN A 65 3.04 12.93 -1.11
CA ASN A 65 2.26 13.62 -2.15
C ASN A 65 1.53 12.62 -3.05
N LYS A 66 2.17 11.50 -3.39
CA LYS A 66 1.52 10.43 -4.16
C LYS A 66 0.33 9.84 -3.40
N TYR A 67 0.48 9.54 -2.11
CA TYR A 67 -0.64 9.03 -1.29
C TYR A 67 -1.75 10.07 -1.14
N ALA A 68 -1.43 11.35 -0.95
CA ALA A 68 -2.41 12.42 -0.87
C ALA A 68 -3.24 12.53 -2.16
N ALA A 69 -2.58 12.50 -3.33
CA ALA A 69 -3.27 12.54 -4.61
C ALA A 69 -4.16 11.30 -4.83
N GLN A 70 -3.70 10.11 -4.43
CA GLN A 70 -4.51 8.88 -4.49
C GLN A 70 -5.73 8.97 -3.58
N ASN A 71 -5.57 9.46 -2.35
CA ASN A 71 -6.66 9.64 -1.40
C ASN A 71 -7.69 10.67 -1.89
N GLU A 72 -7.24 11.78 -2.48
CA GLU A 72 -8.12 12.78 -3.08
C GLU A 72 -8.94 12.20 -4.23
N GLN A 73 -8.31 11.37 -5.08
CA GLN A 73 -9.01 10.68 -6.16
C GLN A 73 -10.08 9.73 -5.63
N VAL A 74 -9.75 8.91 -4.62
CA VAL A 74 -10.72 8.00 -3.98
C VAL A 74 -11.88 8.79 -3.37
N TYR A 75 -11.59 9.85 -2.62
CA TYR A 75 -12.62 10.72 -2.04
C TYR A 75 -13.54 11.31 -3.11
N ARG A 76 -12.98 11.80 -4.22
CA ARG A 76 -13.77 12.36 -5.34
C ARG A 76 -14.70 11.32 -5.96
N LEU A 77 -14.23 10.10 -6.19
CA LEU A 77 -15.03 9.00 -6.72
C LEU A 77 -16.20 8.69 -5.80
N PHE A 78 -15.96 8.53 -4.50
CA PHE A 78 -17.02 8.24 -3.55
C PHE A 78 -17.97 9.42 -3.37
N SER A 79 -17.49 10.67 -3.45
CA SER A 79 -18.38 11.85 -3.45
C SER A 79 -19.37 11.82 -4.62
N LEU A 80 -18.92 11.43 -5.83
CA LEU A 80 -19.81 11.22 -6.98
C LEU A 80 -20.79 10.06 -6.76
N CYS A 81 -20.33 8.95 -6.16
CA CYS A 81 -21.19 7.82 -5.82
C CYS A 81 -22.30 8.23 -4.84
N HIS A 82 -22.00 9.04 -3.82
CA HIS A 82 -23.00 9.59 -2.90
C HIS A 82 -24.05 10.44 -3.62
N GLN A 83 -23.63 11.26 -4.61
CA GLN A 83 -24.59 12.03 -5.43
C GLN A 83 -25.53 11.14 -6.24
N GLN A 84 -25.07 9.96 -6.66
CA GLN A 84 -25.94 9.00 -7.36
C GLN A 84 -27.04 8.43 -6.45
N LEU A 85 -26.79 8.28 -5.14
CA LEU A 85 -27.82 7.84 -4.19
C LEU A 85 -28.97 8.86 -4.09
N CYS A 86 -28.68 10.16 -4.21
CA CYS A 86 -29.72 11.19 -4.13
C CYS A 86 -30.57 11.31 -5.41
N SER A 87 -30.07 10.81 -6.55
CA SER A 87 -30.64 11.08 -7.87
C SER A 87 -31.31 9.86 -8.50
N ASN A 88 -31.01 8.66 -8.00
CA ASN A 88 -31.56 7.41 -8.53
C ASN A 88 -32.53 6.79 -7.53
N ASN A 89 -33.63 6.25 -8.05
CA ASN A 89 -34.63 5.50 -7.29
C ASN A 89 -34.75 4.05 -7.78
N ASP A 90 -33.80 3.61 -8.59
CA ASP A 90 -33.76 2.26 -9.15
C ASP A 90 -32.40 1.62 -8.90
N PHE A 91 -32.43 0.35 -8.50
CA PHE A 91 -31.25 -0.41 -8.12
C PHE A 91 -30.33 -0.66 -9.33
N ASP A 92 -30.90 -1.06 -10.46
CA ASP A 92 -30.12 -1.49 -11.62
C ASP A 92 -29.45 -0.26 -12.28
N ALA A 93 -30.18 0.87 -12.35
CA ALA A 93 -29.62 2.15 -12.76
C ALA A 93 -28.48 2.61 -11.84
N LEU A 94 -28.65 2.52 -10.51
CA LEU A 94 -27.59 2.85 -9.56
C LEU A 94 -26.36 1.95 -9.75
N ALA A 95 -26.56 0.63 -9.87
CA ALA A 95 -25.48 -0.32 -10.06
C ALA A 95 -24.65 -0.02 -11.31
N SER A 96 -25.31 0.30 -12.43
CA SER A 96 -24.63 0.69 -13.67
C SER A 96 -23.86 2.01 -13.50
N ASN A 97 -24.47 3.04 -12.90
CA ASN A 97 -23.82 4.32 -12.69
C ASN A 97 -22.61 4.22 -11.76
N LEU A 98 -22.71 3.41 -10.69
CA LEU A 98 -21.58 3.15 -9.80
C LEU A 98 -20.44 2.45 -10.53
N GLN A 99 -20.75 1.46 -11.36
CA GLN A 99 -19.75 0.79 -12.18
C GLN A 99 -19.03 1.79 -13.09
N ASP A 100 -19.77 2.66 -13.79
CA ASP A 100 -19.17 3.66 -14.69
C ASP A 100 -18.28 4.66 -13.93
N ILE A 101 -18.73 5.15 -12.78
CA ILE A 101 -17.96 6.10 -11.95
C ILE A 101 -16.70 5.42 -11.40
N ILE A 102 -16.83 4.24 -10.80
CA ILE A 102 -15.74 3.58 -10.09
C ILE A 102 -14.69 3.05 -11.09
N CYS A 103 -15.13 2.48 -12.22
CA CYS A 103 -14.23 2.00 -13.28
C CYS A 103 -13.58 3.14 -14.07
N SER A 104 -13.97 4.41 -13.87
CA SER A 104 -13.17 5.55 -14.37
C SER A 104 -11.79 5.62 -13.70
N ASN A 105 -11.60 4.97 -12.55
CA ASN A 105 -10.30 4.77 -11.93
C ASN A 105 -9.54 3.62 -12.62
N PRO A 106 -8.40 3.88 -13.27
CA PRO A 106 -7.64 2.84 -13.96
C PRO A 106 -7.08 1.75 -13.04
N ALA A 107 -7.09 1.96 -11.72
CA ALA A 107 -6.70 0.93 -10.75
C ALA A 107 -7.79 -0.15 -10.56
N ILE A 108 -9.04 0.13 -10.95
CA ILE A 108 -10.19 -0.76 -10.81
C ILE A 108 -10.54 -1.35 -12.18
N SER A 109 -10.62 -2.68 -12.26
CA SER A 109 -10.94 -3.39 -13.50
C SER A 109 -12.42 -3.71 -13.64
N ASP A 110 -13.12 -3.96 -12.52
CA ASP A 110 -14.57 -4.15 -12.52
C ASP A 110 -15.16 -3.72 -11.17
N CYS A 111 -16.43 -3.32 -11.17
CA CYS A 111 -17.19 -2.96 -9.99
C CYS A 111 -18.63 -3.47 -10.14
N ARG A 112 -19.14 -4.13 -9.11
CA ARG A 112 -20.44 -4.78 -9.12
C ARG A 112 -21.22 -4.50 -7.85
N LEU A 113 -22.40 -3.92 -8.01
CA LEU A 113 -23.41 -3.86 -6.97
C LEU A 113 -24.50 -4.88 -7.32
N VAL A 114 -24.66 -5.90 -6.48
CA VAL A 114 -25.60 -7.02 -6.72
C VAL A 114 -26.52 -7.21 -5.53
N LYS A 115 -27.80 -7.47 -5.78
CA LYS A 115 -28.74 -7.88 -4.73
C LYS A 115 -28.29 -9.22 -4.14
N TYR A 116 -28.49 -9.39 -2.83
CA TYR A 116 -28.15 -10.64 -2.19
C TYR A 116 -29.03 -11.78 -2.70
N ASP A 117 -28.40 -12.94 -2.86
CA ASP A 117 -28.98 -14.20 -3.30
C ASP A 117 -28.26 -15.32 -2.53
N THR A 118 -28.99 -16.39 -2.22
CA THR A 118 -28.49 -17.63 -1.63
C THR A 118 -27.23 -18.19 -2.29
N LYS A 119 -27.00 -17.95 -3.58
CA LYS A 119 -25.74 -18.34 -4.26
C LYS A 119 -24.49 -17.70 -3.65
N TYR A 120 -24.60 -16.56 -2.97
CA TYR A 120 -23.49 -15.89 -2.29
C TYR A 120 -23.28 -16.35 -0.84
N ALA A 121 -24.11 -17.25 -0.31
CA ALA A 121 -24.08 -17.64 1.10
C ALA A 121 -22.69 -18.13 1.55
N GLN A 122 -22.05 -19.00 0.77
CA GLN A 122 -20.70 -19.49 1.04
C GLN A 122 -19.66 -18.37 1.05
N LEU A 123 -19.78 -17.40 0.14
CA LEU A 123 -18.87 -16.28 0.07
C LEU A 123 -19.01 -15.37 1.31
N VAL A 124 -20.25 -15.09 1.73
CA VAL A 124 -20.51 -14.30 2.94
C VAL A 124 -19.97 -15.02 4.18
N GLU A 125 -20.24 -16.31 4.31
CA GLU A 125 -19.79 -17.12 5.44
C GLU A 125 -18.25 -17.21 5.53
N HIS A 126 -17.57 -17.43 4.42
CA HIS A 126 -16.11 -17.60 4.42
C HIS A 126 -15.32 -16.28 4.48
N ARG A 127 -15.87 -15.18 3.94
CA ARG A 127 -15.12 -13.93 3.76
C ARG A 127 -15.62 -12.77 4.60
N LEU A 128 -16.92 -12.71 4.87
CA LEU A 128 -17.57 -11.51 5.41
C LEU A 128 -18.09 -11.70 6.84
N SER A 129 -17.94 -12.90 7.43
CA SER A 129 -18.47 -13.25 8.75
C SER A 129 -17.94 -12.39 9.90
N ASN A 130 -16.72 -11.85 9.78
CA ASN A 130 -16.07 -11.16 10.89
C ASN A 130 -16.32 -9.66 10.89
N SER A 131 -16.19 -9.01 9.74
CA SER A 131 -16.16 -7.54 9.63
C SER A 131 -17.15 -6.99 8.59
N GLY A 132 -17.95 -7.85 7.94
CA GLY A 132 -18.85 -7.45 6.85
C GLY A 132 -18.12 -7.00 5.58
N HIS A 133 -16.79 -7.08 5.53
CA HIS A 133 -15.99 -6.74 4.35
C HIS A 133 -14.72 -7.60 4.26
N TYR A 134 -14.20 -7.78 3.06
CA TYR A 134 -13.01 -8.56 2.77
C TYR A 134 -12.15 -7.88 1.70
N LEU A 135 -10.86 -7.74 1.95
CA LEU A 135 -9.87 -7.26 0.98
C LEU A 135 -8.80 -8.34 0.78
N GLY A 136 -8.54 -8.70 -0.46
CA GLY A 136 -7.49 -9.67 -0.78
C GLY A 136 -7.76 -10.46 -2.05
N ARG A 137 -7.31 -11.72 -2.06
CA ARG A 137 -7.44 -12.61 -3.23
C ARG A 137 -8.53 -13.63 -2.99
N ILE A 138 -9.42 -13.75 -3.97
CA ILE A 138 -10.50 -14.75 -3.98
C ILE A 138 -10.18 -15.92 -4.91
N ASN A 139 -10.78 -17.06 -4.63
CA ASN A 139 -10.64 -18.25 -5.45
C ASN A 139 -11.40 -18.08 -6.79
N GLN A 140 -11.23 -19.01 -7.72
CA GLN A 140 -11.84 -18.92 -9.05
C GLN A 140 -13.38 -19.00 -8.98
N GLN A 141 -13.95 -19.83 -8.11
CA GLN A 141 -15.39 -19.99 -7.96
C GLN A 141 -16.06 -18.71 -7.44
N GLU A 142 -15.49 -18.08 -6.40
CA GLU A 142 -15.92 -16.80 -5.84
C GLU A 142 -15.82 -15.68 -6.88
N ARG A 143 -14.79 -15.74 -7.74
CA ARG A 143 -14.56 -14.75 -8.80
C ARG A 143 -15.57 -14.87 -9.92
N ASP A 144 -15.79 -16.07 -10.45
CA ASP A 144 -16.76 -16.32 -11.52
C ASP A 144 -18.19 -16.01 -11.07
N LEU A 145 -18.45 -16.04 -9.75
CA LEU A 145 -19.72 -15.65 -9.15
C LEU A 145 -19.95 -14.13 -9.14
N LEU A 146 -18.89 -13.32 -9.02
CA LEU A 146 -18.96 -11.86 -8.88
C LEU A 146 -18.57 -11.10 -10.14
N PHE A 147 -17.59 -11.57 -10.91
CA PHE A 147 -16.95 -10.86 -12.00
C PHE A 147 -16.81 -11.73 -13.24
N SER A 148 -16.73 -11.08 -14.41
CA SER A 148 -16.56 -11.75 -15.70
C SER A 148 -15.08 -11.88 -16.14
N ASP A 149 -14.16 -11.21 -15.46
CA ASP A 149 -12.76 -11.04 -15.88
C ASP A 149 -11.75 -11.43 -14.77
N THR A 150 -10.48 -11.52 -15.15
CA THR A 150 -9.36 -11.94 -14.32
C THR A 150 -8.95 -10.91 -13.26
N ALA A 151 -9.68 -10.85 -12.14
CA ALA A 151 -9.27 -10.08 -10.97
C ALA A 151 -8.03 -10.68 -10.27
N GLN A 152 -6.99 -9.89 -10.02
CA GLN A 152 -5.82 -10.30 -9.21
C GLN A 152 -6.00 -9.99 -7.73
N SER A 153 -6.73 -8.93 -7.40
CA SER A 153 -7.18 -8.61 -6.04
C SER A 153 -8.63 -8.10 -6.08
N THR A 154 -9.30 -8.22 -4.94
CA THR A 154 -10.73 -7.93 -4.80
C THR A 154 -11.01 -7.29 -3.44
N ALA A 155 -11.91 -6.32 -3.41
CA ALA A 155 -12.57 -5.86 -2.19
C ALA A 155 -14.07 -6.18 -2.26
N ILE A 156 -14.62 -6.71 -1.18
CA ILE A 156 -16.02 -7.13 -1.09
C ILE A 156 -16.62 -6.54 0.17
N TYR A 157 -17.78 -5.91 0.06
CA TYR A 157 -18.50 -5.29 1.16
C TYR A 157 -19.93 -5.82 1.17
N LEU A 158 -20.37 -6.31 2.33
CA LEU A 158 -21.75 -6.68 2.57
C LEU A 158 -22.56 -5.44 2.90
N ILE A 159 -23.74 -5.32 2.30
CA ILE A 159 -24.72 -4.29 2.63
C ILE A 159 -25.84 -4.94 3.43
N GLY A 160 -26.04 -4.46 4.66
CA GLY A 160 -26.92 -5.09 5.64
C GLY A 160 -26.17 -5.93 6.66
N ASP A 161 -26.92 -6.57 7.56
CA ASP A 161 -26.38 -7.47 8.57
C ASP A 161 -26.11 -8.86 7.98
N ILE A 162 -25.16 -9.62 8.53
CA ILE A 162 -24.92 -11.03 8.17
C ILE A 162 -26.20 -11.87 8.29
N ASN A 163 -27.07 -11.54 9.25
CA ASN A 163 -28.35 -12.24 9.45
C ASN A 163 -29.44 -11.79 8.46
N LYS A 164 -29.30 -10.59 7.88
CA LYS A 164 -30.25 -10.02 6.93
C LYS A 164 -29.50 -9.29 5.80
N PRO A 165 -28.76 -10.03 4.97
CA PRO A 165 -27.98 -9.45 3.89
C PRO A 165 -28.90 -8.90 2.80
N ILE A 166 -28.61 -7.68 2.33
CA ILE A 166 -29.44 -6.95 1.35
C ILE A 166 -28.77 -6.98 -0.02
N ALA A 167 -27.48 -6.64 -0.08
CA ALA A 167 -26.71 -6.56 -1.30
C ALA A 167 -25.21 -6.79 -1.03
N ILE A 168 -24.43 -6.93 -2.09
CA ILE A 168 -22.97 -7.01 -2.07
C ILE A 168 -22.42 -5.96 -3.03
N LEU A 169 -21.44 -5.18 -2.56
CA LEU A 169 -20.65 -4.27 -3.38
C LEU A 169 -19.24 -4.86 -3.49
N ALA A 170 -18.84 -5.18 -4.71
CA ALA A 170 -17.57 -5.84 -4.99
C ALA A 170 -16.75 -5.05 -6.02
N PHE A 171 -15.45 -4.99 -5.79
CA PHE A 171 -14.46 -4.29 -6.61
C PHE A 171 -13.37 -5.27 -7.03
N ALA A 172 -12.95 -5.22 -8.29
CA ALA A 172 -11.86 -6.02 -8.81
C ALA A 172 -10.72 -5.12 -9.29
N SER A 173 -9.49 -5.60 -9.15
CA SER A 173 -8.30 -4.97 -9.73
C SER A 173 -7.40 -5.99 -10.39
N ASN A 174 -6.78 -5.60 -11.49
CA ASN A 174 -5.74 -6.36 -12.18
C ASN A 174 -4.38 -6.27 -11.48
N ASN A 175 -4.27 -5.50 -10.40
CA ASN A 175 -3.08 -5.41 -9.57
C ASN A 175 -3.27 -6.23 -8.28
N ALA A 176 -2.42 -7.22 -8.05
CA ALA A 176 -2.50 -8.11 -6.89
C ALA A 176 -2.30 -7.42 -5.52
N ASN A 177 -1.71 -6.22 -5.52
CA ASN A 177 -1.40 -5.44 -4.32
C ASN A 177 -2.31 -4.19 -4.20
N HIS A 178 -3.36 -4.10 -5.01
CA HIS A 178 -4.30 -2.99 -4.91
C HIS A 178 -5.17 -3.17 -3.66
N PHE A 179 -5.93 -4.26 -3.56
CA PHE A 179 -6.73 -4.56 -2.38
C PHE A 179 -5.97 -5.44 -1.39
N GLU A 180 -5.30 -4.79 -0.45
CA GLU A 180 -4.61 -5.44 0.67
C GLU A 180 -5.31 -5.14 1.99
N PRO A 181 -5.27 -6.05 2.98
CA PRO A 181 -5.93 -5.83 4.28
C PRO A 181 -5.46 -4.59 5.05
N ALA A 182 -4.27 -4.05 4.73
CA ALA A 182 -3.73 -2.84 5.33
C ALA A 182 -4.22 -1.54 4.67
N GLN A 183 -4.94 -1.62 3.54
CA GLN A 183 -5.50 -0.43 2.91
C GLN A 183 -6.60 0.18 3.76
N ASP A 184 -6.66 1.51 3.75
CA ASP A 184 -7.75 2.25 4.37
C ASP A 184 -9.05 2.04 3.58
N THR A 185 -10.11 1.67 4.29
CA THR A 185 -11.44 1.39 3.75
C THR A 185 -12.48 2.42 4.18
N LEU A 186 -12.07 3.49 4.89
CA LEU A 186 -12.98 4.45 5.53
C LEU A 186 -14.03 5.02 4.56
N PHE A 187 -13.60 5.56 3.42
CA PHE A 187 -14.51 6.15 2.43
C PHE A 187 -15.50 5.13 1.84
N VAL A 188 -15.07 3.88 1.70
CA VAL A 188 -15.93 2.81 1.17
C VAL A 188 -16.95 2.41 2.23
N LEU A 189 -16.54 2.28 3.48
CA LEU A 189 -17.42 1.94 4.60
C LEU A 189 -18.47 3.03 4.82
N ASP A 190 -18.08 4.31 4.78
CA ASP A 190 -19.02 5.43 4.86
C ASP A 190 -20.07 5.36 3.75
N PHE A 191 -19.63 5.07 2.52
CA PHE A 191 -20.53 4.88 1.39
C PHE A 191 -21.44 3.66 1.55
N VAL A 192 -20.94 2.54 2.07
CA VAL A 192 -21.73 1.33 2.34
C VAL A 192 -22.86 1.61 3.32
N VAL A 193 -22.62 2.41 4.36
CA VAL A 193 -23.65 2.80 5.32
C VAL A 193 -24.74 3.66 4.66
N ALA A 194 -24.33 4.62 3.82
CA ALA A 194 -25.27 5.45 3.06
C ALA A 194 -26.10 4.61 2.08
N LEU A 195 -25.45 3.70 1.35
CA LEU A 195 -26.08 2.78 0.42
C LEU A 195 -27.07 1.83 1.13
N GLN A 196 -26.73 1.34 2.32
CA GLN A 196 -27.64 0.53 3.13
C GLN A 196 -28.93 1.28 3.46
N SER A 197 -28.80 2.55 3.88
CA SER A 197 -29.96 3.38 4.23
C SER A 197 -30.85 3.61 3.01
N TRP A 198 -30.25 3.94 1.87
CA TRP A 198 -30.96 4.10 0.60
C TRP A 198 -31.69 2.82 0.17
N LEU A 199 -31.07 1.65 0.28
CA LEU A 199 -31.73 0.37 -0.06
C LEU A 199 -32.91 0.05 0.85
N LEU A 200 -32.85 0.45 2.12
CA LEU A 200 -33.95 0.25 3.07
C LEU A 200 -35.14 1.18 2.78
N GLU A 201 -34.91 2.35 2.20
CA GLU A 201 -35.99 3.26 1.77
C GLU A 201 -36.66 2.81 0.47
N LEU A 202 -35.95 2.03 -0.36
CA LEU A 202 -36.43 1.53 -1.65
C LEU A 202 -37.24 0.22 -1.51
N ALA A 203 -37.08 -0.51 -0.41
CA ALA A 203 -37.70 -1.81 -0.12
C ALA A 203 -39.08 -1.70 0.53
#